data_AF-A0A358D5D1-F1
#
_entry.id   AF-A0A358D5D1-F1
#
_cell.length_a   1.000
_cell.length_b   1.000
_cell.length_c   1.000
_cell.angle_alpha   90.00
_cell.angle_beta   90.00
_cell.angle_gamma   90.00
#
_symmetry.space_group_name_H-M   'P 1'
#
loop_
_entity.id
_entity.type
_entity.pdbx_description
1 polymer ?
#
loop_
_entity_poly.entity_id
_entity_poly.type
_entity_poly.pdbx_seq_one_letter_code
_entity_poly.pdbx_strand_id
1 'polypeptide(L)'
;MAHGDTSGGFEKIPGWLDWYDGPSTPTFRVPEGAVDAHCHVFGPGEQFPYAPERKYTPCDASADQLFALRDQLGFDRNVIVQATCHGADNRALVDALRRSEGRARGVATVRRDVTDADLADLHTAGVRGVRFNFVKR
;
A
#
# COMPACT_ATOMS: atom_id res chain seq x y z
N MET A 1 -4.63 16.79 3.86
CA MET A 1 -6.02 16.31 3.71
C MET A 1 -6.49 15.77 5.03
N ALA A 2 -7.79 15.85 5.31
CA ALA A 2 -8.33 15.31 6.55
C ALA A 2 -8.31 13.78 6.47
N HIS A 3 -8.27 13.14 7.64
CA HIS A 3 -8.46 11.69 7.72
C HIS A 3 -9.81 11.31 7.10
N GLY A 4 -9.83 10.25 6.29
CA GLY A 4 -11.03 9.78 5.59
C GLY A 4 -11.30 10.42 4.22
N ASP A 5 -10.53 11.44 3.81
CA ASP A 5 -10.67 12.06 2.49
C ASP A 5 -10.15 11.15 1.36
N THR A 6 -10.63 11.39 0.14
CA THR A 6 -10.14 10.78 -1.11
C THR A 6 -9.81 11.89 -2.10
N SER A 7 -8.58 11.93 -2.62
CA SER A 7 -8.14 12.98 -3.55
C SER A 7 -8.28 12.60 -5.02
N GLY A 8 -7.92 13.53 -5.93
CA GLY A 8 -7.79 13.25 -7.37
C GLY A 8 -9.11 13.17 -8.14
N GLY A 9 -10.18 13.77 -7.63
CA GLY A 9 -11.51 13.69 -8.24
C GLY A 9 -12.19 12.33 -8.10
N PHE A 10 -11.64 11.44 -7.27
CA PHE A 10 -12.23 10.15 -6.95
C PHE A 10 -13.25 10.29 -5.81
N GLU A 11 -14.36 9.58 -5.93
CA GLU A 11 -15.38 9.49 -4.87
C GLU A 11 -15.20 8.19 -4.09
N LYS A 12 -15.06 8.32 -2.76
CA LYS A 12 -15.03 7.21 -1.81
C LYS A 12 -16.33 6.40 -1.92
N ILE A 13 -16.24 5.07 -1.95
CA ILE A 13 -17.45 4.26 -2.07
C ILE A 13 -18.35 4.44 -0.84
N PRO A 14 -19.69 4.54 -0.99
CA PRO A 14 -20.59 4.62 0.15
C PRO A 14 -20.39 3.44 1.11
N GLY A 15 -20.36 3.75 2.41
CA GLY A 15 -20.17 2.73 3.45
C GLY A 15 -18.73 2.24 3.62
N TRP A 16 -17.75 2.84 2.95
CA TRP A 16 -16.34 2.58 3.26
C TRP A 16 -16.05 2.90 4.72
N LEU A 17 -15.40 1.96 5.42
CA LEU A 17 -14.91 2.15 6.77
C LEU A 17 -13.47 2.64 6.69
N ASP A 18 -13.25 3.88 7.12
CA ASP A 18 -11.91 4.43 7.25
C ASP A 18 -11.11 3.66 8.31
N TRP A 19 -9.79 3.64 8.18
CA TRP A 19 -8.92 3.09 9.21
C TRP A 19 -9.02 3.96 10.47
N TYR A 20 -8.77 3.40 11.65
CA TYR A 20 -8.88 4.17 12.89
C TYR A 20 -7.67 5.11 13.08
N ASP A 21 -7.89 6.42 13.20
CA ASP A 21 -6.83 7.45 13.21
C ASP A 21 -6.20 7.74 14.59
N GLY A 22 -6.70 7.11 15.64
CA GLY A 22 -6.18 7.24 17.00
C GLY A 22 -5.71 5.92 17.64
N PRO A 23 -4.92 5.05 16.96
CA PRO A 23 -4.59 3.74 17.50
C PRO A 23 -3.81 3.84 18.82
N SER A 24 -4.22 3.04 19.81
CA SER A 24 -3.49 2.93 21.07
C SER A 24 -2.13 2.26 20.87
N THR A 25 -1.17 2.56 21.75
CA THR A 25 0.10 1.83 21.78
C THR A 25 -0.13 0.41 22.29
N PRO A 26 0.30 -0.64 21.56
CA PRO A 26 0.18 -2.01 22.02
C PRO A 26 0.93 -2.26 23.34
N THR A 27 0.34 -3.04 24.25
CA THR A 27 1.04 -3.51 25.46
C THR A 27 2.02 -4.63 25.16
N PHE A 28 1.73 -5.43 24.14
CA PHE A 28 2.65 -6.41 23.60
C PHE A 28 3.75 -5.70 22.79
N ARG A 29 5.01 -5.96 23.15
CA ARG A 29 6.17 -5.46 22.42
C ARG A 29 6.64 -6.52 21.44
N VAL A 30 6.60 -6.21 20.15
CA VAL A 30 7.19 -7.05 19.11
C VAL A 30 8.72 -7.12 19.29
N PRO A 31 9.37 -8.23 18.89
CA PRO A 31 10.82 -8.34 18.95
C PRO A 31 11.52 -7.36 17.98
N GLU A 32 12.78 -7.05 18.26
CA GLU A 32 13.63 -6.31 17.33
C GLU A 32 13.68 -7.00 15.96
N GLY A 33 13.61 -6.21 14.90
CA GLY A 33 13.55 -6.67 13.51
C GLY A 33 12.17 -7.15 13.06
N ALA A 34 11.13 -7.01 13.88
CA ALA A 34 9.78 -7.42 13.51
C ALA A 34 9.30 -6.78 12.21
N VAL A 35 8.58 -7.58 11.40
CA VAL A 35 8.07 -7.19 10.09
C VAL A 35 6.56 -7.32 10.08
N ASP A 36 5.86 -6.22 9.81
CA ASP A 36 4.47 -6.28 9.39
C ASP A 36 4.45 -6.74 7.93
N ALA A 37 4.15 -8.02 7.71
CA ALA A 37 4.28 -8.68 6.42
C ALA A 37 3.08 -8.49 5.49
N HIS A 38 2.05 -7.72 5.87
CA HIS A 38 0.89 -7.48 5.02
C HIS A 38 0.19 -6.17 5.33
N CYS A 39 0.58 -5.11 4.63
CA CYS A 39 -0.07 -3.81 4.69
C CYS A 39 -0.25 -3.19 3.29
N HIS A 40 -0.96 -2.07 3.21
CA HIS A 40 -1.27 -1.38 1.97
C HIS A 40 -1.05 0.13 2.09
N VAL A 41 -0.82 0.77 0.95
CA VAL A 41 -1.00 2.21 0.79
C VAL A 41 -2.13 2.45 -0.23
N PHE A 42 -2.92 3.50 -0.01
CA PHE A 42 -3.99 3.92 -0.90
C PHE A 42 -3.76 5.36 -1.32
N GLY A 43 -3.53 5.58 -2.61
CA GLY A 43 -3.31 6.92 -3.14
C GLY A 43 -2.06 7.60 -2.56
N PRO A 44 -2.05 8.94 -2.47
CA PRO A 44 -3.18 9.84 -2.75
C PRO A 44 -3.67 9.75 -4.19
N GLY A 45 -4.99 9.69 -4.40
CA GLY A 45 -5.61 9.57 -5.74
C GLY A 45 -5.17 10.64 -6.75
N GLU A 46 -4.80 11.84 -6.28
CA GLU A 46 -4.26 12.92 -7.14
C GLU A 46 -2.90 12.58 -7.76
N GLN A 47 -2.05 11.84 -7.03
CA GLN A 47 -0.71 11.46 -7.47
C GLN A 47 -0.67 10.04 -8.05
N PHE A 48 -1.42 9.15 -7.43
CA PHE A 48 -1.54 7.75 -7.77
C PHE A 48 -3.03 7.42 -7.98
N PRO A 49 -3.55 7.66 -9.19
CA PRO A 49 -4.95 7.40 -9.52
C PRO A 49 -5.39 5.99 -9.15
N TYR A 50 -6.63 5.87 -8.66
CA TYR A 50 -7.26 4.56 -8.47
C TYR A 50 -7.66 3.96 -9.82
N ALA A 51 -7.55 2.64 -9.94
CA ALA A 51 -7.80 1.93 -11.19
C ALA A 51 -9.26 2.09 -11.66
N PRO A 52 -9.51 2.25 -12.96
CA PRO A 52 -10.88 2.25 -13.51
C PRO A 52 -11.66 0.97 -13.19
N GLU A 53 -10.99 -0.18 -13.19
CA GLU A 53 -11.58 -1.50 -12.94
C GLU A 53 -11.74 -1.87 -11.44
N ARG A 54 -11.45 -0.94 -10.52
CA ARG A 54 -11.52 -1.18 -9.08
C ARG A 54 -12.94 -1.55 -8.63
N LYS A 55 -13.04 -2.34 -7.56
CA LYS A 55 -14.33 -2.70 -6.93
C LYS A 55 -14.74 -1.76 -5.79
N TYR A 56 -13.79 -0.96 -5.30
CA TYR A 56 -14.00 0.01 -4.23
C TYR A 56 -13.06 1.19 -4.45
N THR A 57 -13.50 2.38 -4.06
CA THR A 57 -12.63 3.53 -3.84
C THR A 57 -12.47 3.71 -2.33
N PRO A 58 -11.26 3.55 -1.77
CA PRO A 58 -11.01 3.79 -0.35
C PRO A 58 -10.82 5.29 -0.07
N CYS A 59 -10.70 5.66 1.21
CA CYS A 59 -9.99 6.88 1.58
C CYS A 59 -8.49 6.77 1.25
N ASP A 60 -7.83 7.92 1.11
CA ASP A 60 -6.38 7.97 0.95
C ASP A 60 -5.70 7.54 2.27
N ALA A 61 -4.65 6.73 2.13
CA ALA A 61 -3.80 6.21 3.20
C ALA A 61 -2.36 6.18 2.70
N SER A 62 -1.62 7.26 2.94
CA SER A 62 -0.30 7.50 2.35
C SER A 62 0.81 6.64 2.96
N ALA A 63 1.96 6.60 2.29
CA ALA A 63 3.17 5.97 2.83
C ALA A 63 3.61 6.57 4.17
N ASP A 64 3.50 7.88 4.36
CA ASP A 64 3.86 8.53 5.63
C ASP A 64 2.95 8.08 6.78
N GLN A 65 1.65 7.95 6.51
CA GLN A 65 0.69 7.44 7.49
C GLN A 65 0.99 5.98 7.85
N LEU A 66 1.34 5.16 6.85
CA LEU A 66 1.75 3.78 7.08
C LEU A 66 3.04 3.70 7.92
N PHE A 67 4.03 4.56 7.66
CA PHE A 67 5.29 4.57 8.42
C PHE A 67 5.08 5.05 9.85
N ALA A 68 4.25 6.07 10.06
CA ALA A 68 3.85 6.50 11.39
C ALA A 68 3.12 5.38 12.15
N LEU A 69 2.23 4.65 11.48
CA LEU A 69 1.55 3.49 12.08
C LEU A 69 2.55 2.36 12.41
N ARG A 70 3.47 2.03 11.51
CA ARG A 70 4.54 1.05 11.74
C ARG A 70 5.30 1.38 13.04
N ASP A 71 5.74 2.63 13.15
CA ASP A 71 6.53 3.09 14.29
C ASP A 71 5.69 3.11 15.59
N GLN A 72 4.41 3.52 15.52
CA GLN A 72 3.46 3.48 16.64
C GLN A 72 3.20 2.05 17.17
N LEU A 73 3.16 1.07 16.27
CA LEU A 73 2.96 -0.35 16.62
C LEU A 73 4.26 -1.06 17.02
N GLY A 74 5.41 -0.39 16.90
CA GLY A 74 6.73 -0.93 17.28
C GLY A 74 7.38 -1.84 16.25
N PHE A 75 6.87 -1.90 15.01
CA PHE A 75 7.49 -2.68 13.94
C PHE A 75 8.72 -1.96 13.35
N ASP A 76 9.73 -2.73 12.95
CA ASP A 76 10.90 -2.15 12.30
C ASP A 76 10.71 -2.02 10.79
N ARG A 77 9.91 -2.91 10.19
CA ARG A 77 9.81 -3.06 8.72
C ARG A 77 8.41 -3.40 8.25
N ASN A 78 8.17 -3.19 6.95
CA ASN A 78 6.91 -3.57 6.28
C ASN A 78 7.17 -4.45 5.05
N VAL A 79 6.19 -5.31 4.73
CA VAL A 79 5.96 -5.80 3.37
C VAL A 79 4.68 -5.16 2.84
N ILE A 80 4.84 -4.21 1.93
CA ILE A 80 3.74 -3.45 1.35
C ILE A 80 3.20 -4.23 0.15
N VAL A 81 1.93 -4.60 0.21
CA VAL A 81 1.26 -5.40 -0.81
C VAL A 81 0.43 -4.49 -1.69
N GLN A 82 0.56 -4.63 -3.01
CA GLN A 82 -0.22 -3.88 -3.98
C GLN A 82 -1.73 -4.04 -3.71
N ALA A 83 -2.39 -2.90 -3.51
CA ALA A 83 -3.81 -2.83 -3.25
C ALA A 83 -4.60 -2.98 -4.56
N THR A 84 -5.70 -3.74 -4.52
CA THR A 84 -6.53 -3.96 -5.71
C THR A 84 -7.22 -2.71 -6.23
N CYS A 85 -7.38 -1.67 -5.40
CA CYS A 85 -7.91 -0.38 -5.84
C CYS A 85 -6.98 0.35 -6.83
N HIS A 86 -5.69 0.01 -6.89
CA HIS A 86 -4.74 0.51 -7.90
C HIS A 86 -4.52 -0.46 -9.06
N GLY A 87 -5.19 -1.63 -9.08
CA GLY A 87 -5.03 -2.61 -10.14
C GLY A 87 -3.56 -3.03 -10.31
N ALA A 88 -3.06 -3.02 -11.55
CA ALA A 88 -1.66 -3.30 -11.88
C ALA A 88 -0.77 -2.05 -11.96
N ASP A 89 -1.30 -0.86 -11.63
CA ASP A 89 -0.50 0.35 -11.48
C ASP A 89 0.19 0.34 -10.11
N ASN A 90 1.45 -0.09 -10.08
CA ASN A 90 2.22 -0.24 -8.85
C ASN A 90 2.91 1.07 -8.40
N ARG A 91 2.58 2.23 -8.98
CA ARG A 91 3.31 3.48 -8.68
C ARG A 91 3.23 3.90 -7.21
N ALA A 92 2.07 3.78 -6.57
CA ALA A 92 1.93 4.07 -5.13
C ALA A 92 2.79 3.13 -4.27
N LEU A 93 2.80 1.83 -4.60
CA LEU A 93 3.67 0.84 -3.95
C LEU A 93 5.15 1.20 -4.14
N VAL A 94 5.57 1.46 -5.38
CA VAL A 94 6.97 1.77 -5.72
C VAL A 94 7.44 3.04 -5.01
N ASP A 95 6.61 4.08 -4.95
CA ASP A 95 6.91 5.30 -4.20
C ASP A 95 7.16 5.01 -2.71
N ALA A 96 6.24 4.26 -2.08
CA ALA A 96 6.39 3.88 -0.68
C ALA A 96 7.67 3.07 -0.42
N LEU A 97 8.03 2.13 -1.30
CA LEU A 97 9.27 1.36 -1.15
C LEU A 97 10.51 2.24 -1.23
N ARG A 98 10.56 3.17 -2.18
CA ARG A 98 11.67 4.13 -2.34
C ARG A 98 11.83 5.05 -1.14
N ARG A 99 10.72 5.45 -0.51
CA ARG A 99 10.68 6.32 0.67
C ARG A 99 10.92 5.60 1.99
N SER A 100 10.90 4.27 1.99
CA SER A 100 11.06 3.46 3.21
C SER A 100 12.47 3.44 3.79
N GLU A 101 13.46 4.03 3.11
CA GLU A 101 14.88 3.99 3.51
C GLU A 101 15.39 2.55 3.76
N GLY A 102 14.96 1.62 2.91
CA GLY A 102 15.32 0.21 3.01
C GLY A 102 14.52 -0.60 4.03
N ARG A 103 13.58 0.03 4.76
CA ARG A 103 12.73 -0.63 5.77
C ARG A 103 11.50 -1.34 5.18
N ALA A 104 11.31 -1.33 3.86
CA ALA A 104 10.21 -2.05 3.22
C ALA A 104 10.63 -2.95 2.04
N ARG A 105 9.80 -3.97 1.79
CA ARG A 105 9.77 -4.76 0.55
C ARG A 105 8.35 -4.81 0.00
N GLY A 106 8.22 -5.10 -1.30
CA GLY A 106 6.94 -5.04 -2.00
C GLY A 106 6.45 -6.35 -2.57
N VAL A 107 5.13 -6.48 -2.69
CA VAL A 107 4.46 -7.50 -3.53
C VAL A 107 3.62 -6.78 -4.58
N ALA A 108 3.98 -6.90 -5.85
CA ALA A 108 3.32 -6.20 -6.96
C ALA A 108 2.12 -6.97 -7.52
N THR A 109 1.27 -6.28 -8.28
CA THR A 109 0.33 -6.91 -9.23
C THR A 109 0.82 -6.62 -10.64
N VAL A 110 0.97 -7.66 -11.46
CA VAL A 110 1.44 -7.54 -12.84
C VAL A 110 0.40 -8.11 -13.81
N ARG A 111 0.43 -7.66 -15.06
CA ARG A 111 -0.41 -8.18 -16.14
C ARG A 111 0.34 -9.29 -16.91
N ARG A 112 -0.37 -10.00 -17.80
CA ARG A 112 0.19 -11.12 -18.58
C ARG A 112 1.28 -10.71 -19.57
N ASP A 113 1.27 -9.44 -19.96
CA ASP A 113 2.20 -8.80 -20.89
C ASP A 113 3.40 -8.14 -20.18
N VAL A 114 3.58 -8.35 -18.87
CA VAL A 114 4.74 -7.85 -18.13
C VAL A 114 6.05 -8.37 -18.74
N THR A 115 7.02 -7.49 -18.92
CA THR A 115 8.32 -7.83 -19.49
C THR A 115 9.37 -8.09 -18.40
N ASP A 116 10.47 -8.74 -18.76
CA ASP A 116 11.61 -8.91 -17.85
C ASP A 116 12.21 -7.57 -17.39
N ALA A 117 12.16 -6.54 -18.25
CA ALA A 117 12.58 -5.19 -17.91
C ALA A 117 11.67 -4.57 -16.82
N ASP A 118 10.35 -4.71 -16.98
CA ASP A 118 9.39 -4.25 -15.96
C ASP A 118 9.62 -4.96 -14.62
N LEU A 119 9.90 -6.27 -14.65
CA LEU A 119 10.21 -7.05 -13.45
C LEU A 119 11.52 -6.62 -12.80
N ALA A 120 12.55 -6.30 -13.60
CA ALA A 120 13.83 -5.80 -13.11
C ALA A 120 13.69 -4.41 -12.45
N ASP A 121 12.86 -3.53 -13.02
CA ASP A 121 12.56 -2.22 -12.45
C ASP A 121 11.81 -2.34 -11.12
N LEU A 122 10.79 -3.21 -11.05
CA LEU A 122 10.08 -3.52 -9.81
C LEU A 122 11.04 -4.11 -8.76
N HIS A 123 11.92 -5.03 -9.17
CA HIS A 123 12.92 -5.62 -8.27
C HIS A 123 13.86 -4.56 -7.71
N THR A 124 14.36 -3.67 -8.56
CA THR A 124 15.24 -2.56 -8.17
C THR A 124 14.55 -1.62 -7.19
N ALA A 125 13.25 -1.35 -7.38
CA ALA A 125 12.45 -0.56 -6.46
C ALA A 125 12.19 -1.25 -5.10
N GLY A 126 12.44 -2.56 -4.96
CA GLY A 126 12.27 -3.30 -3.70
C GLY A 126 11.16 -4.35 -3.72
N VAL A 127 10.51 -4.60 -4.86
CA VAL A 127 9.53 -5.68 -5.00
C VAL A 127 10.23 -7.04 -4.97
N ARG A 128 9.65 -8.02 -4.28
CA ARG A 128 10.20 -9.38 -4.14
C ARG A 128 9.19 -10.49 -4.45
N GLY A 129 7.99 -10.14 -4.90
CA GLY A 129 6.98 -11.10 -5.31
C GLY A 129 5.83 -10.46 -6.06
N VAL A 130 4.94 -11.31 -6.59
CA VAL A 130 3.70 -10.91 -7.25
C VAL A 130 2.49 -11.54 -6.57
N ARG A 131 1.35 -10.86 -6.59
CA ARG A 131 0.09 -11.33 -6.01
C ARG A 131 -0.88 -11.79 -7.09
N PHE A 132 -1.32 -13.04 -7.01
CA PHE A 132 -2.47 -13.53 -7.77
C PHE A 132 -3.72 -13.49 -6.90
N ASN A 133 -4.76 -12.79 -7.37
CA ASN A 133 -6.01 -12.65 -6.62
C ASN A 133 -7.15 -13.40 -7.33
N PHE A 134 -7.71 -14.40 -6.64
CA PHE A 134 -8.79 -15.27 -7.11
C PHE A 134 -10.17 -14.89 -6.56
N VAL A 135 -10.30 -13.77 -5.84
CA VAL A 135 -11.59 -13.27 -5.38
C VAL A 135 -12.46 -12.99 -6.61
N LYS A 136 -13.63 -13.63 -6.66
CA LYS A 136 -14.60 -13.48 -7.75
C LYS A 136 -14.99 -12.00 -7.87
N ARG A 137 -14.95 -11.49 -9.10
CA ARG A 137 -15.26 -10.10 -9.45
C ARG A 137 -16.64 -10.00 -10.08
#